data_AF-G4MQ16-F1
#
_entry.id   AF-G4MQ16-F1
#
_cell.length_a   1.000
_cell.length_b   1.000
_cell.length_c   1.000
_cell.angle_alpha   90.00
_cell.angle_beta   90.00
_cell.angle_gamma   90.00
#
_symmetry.space_group_name_H-M   'P 1'
#
loop_
_entity.id
_entity.type
_entity.pdbx_description
1 polymer ?
#
loop_
_entity_poly.entity_id
_entity_poly.type
_entity_poly.pdbx_seq_one_letter_code
_entity_poly.pdbx_strand_id
1 'polypeptide(L)'
;MPSCSPCRAKGAASCQVSPQDSARCVECVRSNRSGCDVLGLSAAQIRHIGRQHSKLDAEVEALEEQIHVQQAKLLRLRKQKKLWFEKMMRAVSRGIDDLEELDRVERKEAEQEERRRSTEVLPEVSLESLLPDSNFVWDSTFPMGPLNPSLLDEMNILAQYSVGSSGGMVSSPGRSLTSGNDPTPDSTGGAVPGNPGGG
;
A
#
# COMPACT_ATOMS: atom_id res chain seq x y z
N MET A 1 -38.25 -1.79 -31.02
CA MET A 1 -38.22 -1.54 -29.56
C MET A 1 -38.22 -2.88 -28.84
N PRO A 2 -37.41 -3.08 -27.78
CA PRO A 2 -37.45 -4.31 -27.00
C PRO A 2 -38.81 -4.46 -26.32
N SER A 3 -39.27 -5.71 -26.15
CA SER A 3 -40.47 -6.02 -25.38
C SER A 3 -40.21 -5.84 -23.88
N CYS A 4 -41.20 -5.29 -23.17
CA CYS A 4 -41.17 -5.19 -21.71
C CYS A 4 -41.13 -6.60 -21.08
N SER A 5 -40.59 -6.71 -19.87
CA SER A 5 -40.40 -7.97 -19.16
C SER A 5 -41.68 -8.81 -19.05
N PRO A 6 -42.90 -8.25 -18.81
CA PRO A 6 -44.12 -9.06 -18.77
C PRO A 6 -44.53 -9.59 -20.15
N CYS A 7 -44.37 -8.78 -21.20
CA CYS A 7 -44.67 -9.22 -22.58
C CYS A 7 -43.67 -10.28 -23.05
N ARG A 8 -42.40 -10.15 -22.67
CA ARG A 8 -41.36 -11.16 -22.94
C ARG A 8 -41.68 -12.48 -22.24
N ALA A 9 -42.04 -12.44 -20.96
CA ALA A 9 -42.40 -13.63 -20.19
C ALA A 9 -43.64 -14.35 -20.74
N LYS A 10 -44.59 -13.61 -21.32
CA LYS A 10 -45.79 -14.17 -21.96
C LYS A 10 -45.60 -14.59 -23.42
N GLY A 11 -44.46 -14.29 -24.04
CA GLY A 11 -44.25 -14.52 -25.48
C GLY A 11 -45.15 -13.66 -26.38
N ALA A 12 -45.50 -12.44 -25.95
CA ALA A 12 -46.36 -11.56 -26.74
C ALA A 12 -45.69 -11.12 -28.05
N ALA A 13 -46.41 -11.20 -29.17
CA ALA A 13 -45.90 -10.91 -30.51
C ALA A 13 -45.53 -9.43 -30.72
N SER A 14 -46.16 -8.51 -29.97
CA SER A 14 -45.83 -7.09 -30.02
C SER A 14 -45.94 -6.44 -28.65
N CYS A 15 -45.06 -5.47 -28.40
CA CYS A 15 -45.04 -4.68 -27.18
C CYS A 15 -44.81 -3.22 -27.58
N GLN A 16 -45.90 -2.50 -27.79
CA GLN A 16 -45.90 -1.08 -28.17
C GLN A 16 -46.46 -0.25 -27.02
N VAL A 17 -45.91 0.95 -26.83
CA VAL A 17 -46.40 1.92 -25.82
C VAL A 17 -47.86 2.27 -26.13
N SER A 18 -48.70 2.28 -25.10
CA SER A 18 -50.12 2.60 -25.26
C SER A 18 -50.30 4.09 -25.58
N PRO A 19 -51.12 4.45 -26.59
CA PRO A 19 -51.49 5.84 -26.84
C PRO A 19 -52.33 6.45 -25.70
N GLN A 20 -53.03 5.61 -24.94
CA GLN A 20 -53.91 6.02 -23.83
C GLN A 20 -53.15 6.18 -22.50
N ASP A 21 -52.04 5.46 -22.36
CA ASP A 21 -51.22 5.46 -21.16
C ASP A 21 -49.76 5.36 -21.59
N SER A 22 -49.09 6.51 -21.67
CA SER A 22 -47.71 6.61 -22.14
C SER A 22 -46.71 5.88 -21.24
N ALA A 23 -47.09 5.46 -20.03
CA ALA A 23 -46.22 4.74 -19.11
C ALA A 23 -46.27 3.20 -19.30
N ARG A 24 -47.26 2.66 -20.01
CA ARG A 24 -47.46 1.20 -20.16
C ARG A 24 -47.62 0.80 -21.61
N CYS A 25 -47.27 -0.45 -21.94
CA CYS A 25 -47.57 -1.01 -23.25
C CYS A 25 -49.05 -1.41 -23.38
N VAL A 26 -49.56 -1.45 -24.61
CA VAL A 26 -50.96 -1.79 -24.90
C VAL A 26 -51.40 -3.10 -24.22
N GLU A 27 -50.54 -4.13 -24.27
CA GLU A 27 -50.84 -5.43 -23.70
C GLU A 27 -50.91 -5.42 -22.16
N CYS A 28 -50.03 -4.65 -21.51
CA CYS A 28 -50.05 -4.48 -20.05
C CYS A 28 -51.25 -3.65 -19.59
N VAL A 29 -51.69 -2.65 -20.37
CA VAL A 29 -52.93 -1.90 -20.11
C VAL A 29 -54.14 -2.83 -20.23
N ARG A 30 -54.23 -3.62 -21.31
CA ARG A 30 -55.30 -4.61 -21.53
C ARG A 30 -55.37 -5.66 -20.42
N SER A 31 -54.21 -6.16 -19.98
CA SER A 31 -54.09 -7.13 -18.91
C SER A 31 -54.20 -6.51 -17.50
N ASN A 32 -54.41 -5.19 -17.40
CA ASN A 32 -54.35 -4.39 -16.16
C ASN A 32 -53.18 -4.76 -15.23
N ARG A 33 -51.98 -4.97 -15.80
CA ARG A 33 -50.78 -5.29 -15.03
C ARG A 33 -49.98 -4.03 -14.68
N SER A 34 -49.47 -4.00 -13.45
CA SER A 34 -48.45 -3.04 -13.01
C SER A 34 -47.04 -3.51 -13.41
N GLY A 35 -46.06 -2.60 -13.36
CA GLY A 35 -44.66 -2.93 -13.60
C GLY A 35 -44.30 -3.11 -15.08
N CYS A 36 -44.98 -2.42 -15.99
CA CYS A 36 -44.57 -2.38 -17.39
C CYS A 36 -43.30 -1.55 -17.53
N ASP A 37 -42.20 -2.17 -17.91
CA ASP A 37 -40.89 -1.58 -18.16
C ASP A 37 -40.65 -1.30 -19.65
N VAL A 38 -41.71 -0.99 -20.42
CA VAL A 38 -41.59 -0.70 -21.87
C VAL A 38 -40.72 0.52 -22.17
N LEU A 39 -40.64 1.46 -21.22
CA LEU A 39 -39.75 2.63 -21.26
C LEU A 39 -38.39 2.38 -20.59
N GLY A 40 -38.14 1.16 -20.09
CA GLY A 40 -36.98 0.82 -19.30
C GLY A 40 -37.07 1.28 -17.83
N LEU A 41 -35.92 1.33 -17.17
CA LEU A 41 -35.81 1.78 -15.78
C LEU A 41 -35.99 3.30 -15.68
N SER A 42 -36.74 3.74 -14.67
CA SER A 42 -36.90 5.17 -14.40
C SER A 42 -35.59 5.81 -13.92
N ALA A 43 -35.42 7.10 -14.18
CA ALA A 43 -34.29 7.87 -13.66
C ALA A 43 -34.18 7.83 -12.12
N ALA A 44 -35.30 7.68 -11.41
CA ALA A 44 -35.28 7.50 -9.96
C ALA A 44 -34.68 6.15 -9.54
N GLN A 45 -35.05 5.07 -10.22
CA GLN A 45 -34.49 3.73 -9.99
C GLN A 45 -33.00 3.69 -10.31
N ILE A 46 -32.56 4.27 -11.44
CA ILE A 46 -31.14 4.32 -11.81
C ILE A 46 -30.34 5.07 -10.74
N ARG A 47 -30.82 6.23 -10.27
CA ARG A 47 -30.16 6.97 -9.19
C ARG A 47 -30.13 6.21 -7.87
N HIS A 48 -31.18 5.46 -7.56
CA HIS A 48 -31.22 4.62 -6.36
C HIS A 48 -30.16 3.51 -6.42
N ILE A 49 -30.09 2.79 -7.55
CA ILE A 49 -29.08 1.75 -7.78
C ILE A 49 -27.67 2.36 -7.71
N GLY A 50 -27.44 3.51 -8.36
CA GLY A 50 -26.15 4.21 -8.31
C GLY A 50 -25.72 4.55 -6.88
N ARG A 51 -26.63 5.04 -6.03
CA ARG A 51 -26.33 5.30 -4.61
C ARG A 51 -25.97 4.03 -3.83
N GLN A 52 -26.67 2.93 -4.08
CA GLN A 52 -26.35 1.65 -3.43
C GLN A 52 -24.98 1.13 -3.88
N HIS A 53 -24.67 1.23 -5.17
CA HIS A 53 -23.38 0.86 -5.72
C HIS A 53 -22.25 1.69 -5.09
N SER A 54 -22.35 3.02 -5.12
CA SER A 54 -21.33 3.89 -4.53
C SER A 54 -21.13 3.67 -3.04
N LYS A 55 -22.20 3.30 -2.30
CA LYS A 55 -22.08 2.94 -0.90
C LYS A 55 -21.25 1.66 -0.72
N LEU A 56 -21.52 0.63 -1.53
CA LEU A 56 -20.75 -0.61 -1.49
C LEU A 56 -19.31 -0.41 -1.93
N ASP A 57 -19.05 0.40 -2.97
CA ASP A 57 -17.69 0.74 -3.40
C ASP A 57 -16.88 1.35 -2.25
N ALA A 58 -17.46 2.33 -1.56
CA ALA A 58 -16.79 2.97 -0.42
C ALA A 58 -16.54 1.99 0.75
N GLU A 59 -17.46 1.04 0.99
CA GLU A 59 -17.26 0.00 1.99
C GLU A 59 -16.16 -0.99 1.58
N VAL A 60 -16.07 -1.34 0.28
CA VAL A 60 -15.00 -2.19 -0.27
C VAL A 60 -13.64 -1.50 -0.14
N GLU A 61 -13.51 -0.26 -0.60
CA GLU A 61 -12.27 0.53 -0.51
C GLU A 61 -11.78 0.64 0.95
N ALA A 62 -12.68 0.93 1.89
CA ALA A 62 -12.34 1.01 3.31
C ALA A 62 -11.85 -0.34 3.90
N LEU A 63 -12.38 -1.46 3.43
CA LEU A 63 -11.93 -2.79 3.85
C LEU A 63 -10.60 -3.17 3.20
N GLU A 64 -10.36 -2.79 1.95
CA GLU A 64 -9.08 -3.00 1.27
C GLU A 64 -7.94 -2.26 1.97
N GLU A 65 -8.16 -1.00 2.37
CA GLU A 65 -7.20 -0.25 3.18
C GLU A 65 -6.89 -0.96 4.51
N GLN A 66 -7.91 -1.48 5.20
CA GLN A 66 -7.72 -2.25 6.43
C GLN A 66 -6.94 -3.53 6.18
N ILE A 67 -7.20 -4.24 5.08
CA ILE A 67 -6.44 -5.42 4.68
C ILE A 67 -4.97 -5.06 4.50
N HIS A 68 -4.64 -3.97 3.82
CA HIS A 68 -3.26 -3.54 3.65
C HIS A 68 -2.56 -3.26 4.98
N VAL A 69 -3.22 -2.57 5.91
CA VAL A 69 -2.69 -2.32 7.26
C VAL A 69 -2.45 -3.62 8.02
N GLN A 70 -3.41 -4.55 8.01
CA GLN A 70 -3.28 -5.83 8.70
C GLN A 70 -2.21 -6.71 8.06
N GLN A 71 -2.10 -6.73 6.73
CA GLN A 71 -1.05 -7.43 6.01
C GLN A 71 0.34 -6.88 6.38
N ALA A 72 0.50 -5.57 6.45
CA ALA A 72 1.76 -4.95 6.87
C ALA A 72 2.12 -5.37 8.31
N LYS A 73 1.16 -5.36 9.24
CA LYS A 73 1.35 -5.84 10.62
C LYS A 73 1.75 -7.31 10.66
N LEU A 74 1.07 -8.15 9.88
CA LEU A 74 1.33 -9.58 9.79
C LEU A 74 2.73 -9.87 9.23
N LEU A 75 3.18 -9.13 8.20
CA LEU A 75 4.53 -9.24 7.66
C LEU A 75 5.59 -8.85 8.70
N ARG A 76 5.37 -7.78 9.47
CA ARG A 76 6.27 -7.40 10.58
C ARG A 76 6.36 -8.50 11.63
N LEU A 77 5.22 -9.07 12.04
CA LEU A 77 5.19 -10.16 13.02
C LEU A 77 5.88 -11.42 12.50
N ARG A 78 5.72 -11.76 11.21
CA ARG A 78 6.45 -12.88 10.59
C ARG A 78 7.96 -12.67 10.64
N LYS A 79 8.45 -11.46 10.36
CA LYS A 79 9.88 -11.11 10.48
C LYS A 79 10.37 -11.24 11.92
N GLN A 80 9.63 -10.67 12.88
CA GLN A 80 9.97 -10.77 14.30
C GLN A 80 10.00 -12.23 14.77
N LYS A 81 9.01 -13.04 14.39
CA LYS A 81 8.96 -14.48 14.70
C LYS A 81 10.20 -15.21 14.17
N LYS A 82 10.59 -14.94 12.91
CA LYS A 82 11.78 -15.54 12.30
C LYS A 82 13.05 -15.16 13.05
N LEU A 83 13.26 -13.87 13.31
CA LEU A 83 14.43 -13.38 14.05
C LEU A 83 14.51 -13.94 15.47
N TRP A 84 13.37 -13.97 16.17
CA TRP A 84 13.30 -14.53 17.52
C TRP A 84 13.62 -16.02 17.52
N PHE A 85 13.08 -16.77 16.55
CA PHE A 85 13.39 -18.19 16.40
C PHE A 85 14.87 -18.43 16.09
N GLU A 86 15.48 -17.64 15.20
CA GLU A 86 16.92 -17.72 14.92
C GLU A 86 17.77 -17.42 16.15
N LYS A 87 17.44 -16.37 16.92
CA LYS A 87 18.11 -16.05 18.18
C LYS A 87 17.99 -17.20 19.18
N MET A 88 16.79 -17.75 19.35
CA MET A 88 16.54 -18.90 20.23
C MET A 88 17.39 -20.11 19.81
N MET A 89 17.43 -20.44 18.51
CA MET A 89 18.26 -21.55 18.02
C MET A 89 19.75 -21.33 18.28
N ARG A 90 20.26 -20.10 18.11
CA ARG A 90 21.66 -19.77 18.43
C ARG A 90 21.97 -19.89 19.93
N ALA A 91 21.03 -19.48 20.79
CA ALA A 91 21.15 -19.62 22.25
C ALA A 91 21.26 -21.10 22.63
N VAL A 92 20.33 -21.91 22.11
CA VAL A 92 20.30 -23.37 22.32
C VAL A 92 21.58 -24.04 21.83
N SER A 93 22.08 -23.69 20.63
CA SER A 93 23.34 -24.25 20.12
C SER A 93 24.56 -23.91 20.98
N ARG A 94 24.54 -22.78 21.69
CA ARG A 94 25.61 -22.36 22.61
C ARG A 94 25.38 -22.81 24.06
N GLY A 95 24.24 -23.44 24.35
CA GLY A 95 23.84 -23.81 25.71
C GLY A 95 23.55 -22.60 26.61
N ILE A 96 23.27 -21.43 26.02
CA ILE A 96 22.95 -20.20 26.73
C ILE A 96 21.42 -20.12 26.84
N ASP A 97 20.92 -19.99 28.07
CA ASP A 97 19.50 -19.85 28.40
C ASP A 97 19.06 -18.38 28.53
N ASP A 98 20.00 -17.46 28.78
CA ASP A 98 19.76 -16.03 28.83
C ASP A 98 20.02 -15.29 27.49
N LEU A 99 19.02 -14.54 27.02
CA LEU A 99 19.11 -13.78 25.77
C LEU A 99 20.08 -12.60 25.87
N GLU A 100 20.23 -12.00 27.05
CA GLU A 100 21.10 -10.85 27.24
C GLU A 100 22.58 -11.25 27.26
N GLU A 101 22.88 -12.41 27.83
CA GLU A 101 24.19 -13.07 27.69
C GLU A 101 24.52 -13.39 26.23
N LEU A 102 23.58 -13.90 25.44
CA LEU A 102 23.78 -14.15 24.01
C LEU A 102 24.12 -12.86 23.24
N ASP A 103 23.37 -11.78 23.45
CA ASP A 103 23.61 -10.48 22.77
C ASP A 103 24.95 -9.84 23.20
N ARG A 104 25.48 -10.18 24.39
CA ARG A 104 26.83 -9.77 24.84
C ARG A 104 27.92 -10.59 24.15
N VAL A 105 27.72 -11.89 23.99
CA VAL A 105 28.66 -12.78 23.29
C VAL A 105 28.74 -12.40 21.80
N GLU A 106 27.60 -12.19 21.14
CA GLU A 106 27.54 -11.85 19.71
C GLU A 106 28.26 -10.53 19.39
N ARG A 107 28.16 -9.52 20.27
CA ARG A 107 28.93 -8.26 20.14
C ARG A 107 30.43 -8.47 20.24
N LYS A 108 30.89 -9.26 21.22
CA LYS A 108 32.31 -9.57 21.38
C LYS A 108 32.87 -10.35 20.19
N GLU A 109 32.11 -11.32 19.68
CA GLU A 109 32.48 -12.09 18.49
C GLU A 109 32.55 -11.19 17.24
N ALA A 110 31.58 -10.28 17.06
CA ALA A 110 31.56 -9.35 15.94
C ALA A 110 32.75 -8.37 15.95
N GLU A 111 33.08 -7.79 17.11
CA GLU A 111 34.25 -6.91 17.27
C GLU A 111 35.56 -7.68 17.01
N GLN A 112 35.65 -8.93 17.46
CA GLN A 112 36.82 -9.77 17.23
C GLN A 112 36.95 -10.14 15.75
N GLU A 113 35.85 -10.44 15.07
CA GLU A 113 35.83 -10.73 13.63
C GLU A 113 36.17 -9.49 12.80
N GLU A 114 35.65 -8.31 13.14
CA GLU A 114 36.02 -7.05 12.50
C GLU A 114 37.52 -6.77 12.67
N ARG A 115 38.07 -7.03 13.86
CA ARG A 115 39.51 -6.90 14.12
C ARG A 115 40.35 -7.88 13.32
N ARG A 116 39.87 -9.11 13.12
CA ARG A 116 40.52 -10.09 12.24
C ARG A 116 40.47 -9.65 10.78
N ARG A 117 39.30 -9.24 10.31
CA ARG A 117 39.06 -8.81 8.92
C ARG A 117 39.83 -7.53 8.57
N SER A 118 40.01 -6.61 9.51
CA SER A 118 40.87 -5.43 9.35
C SER A 118 42.37 -5.76 9.42
N THR A 119 42.74 -6.85 10.11
CA THR A 119 44.13 -7.36 10.12
C THR A 119 44.45 -8.18 8.86
N GLU A 120 43.44 -8.76 8.20
CA GLU A 120 43.55 -9.52 6.94
C GLU A 120 43.46 -8.65 5.66
N VAL A 121 43.53 -7.31 5.77
CA VAL A 121 43.65 -6.45 4.59
C VAL A 121 45.02 -6.65 3.94
N LEU A 122 45.05 -7.55 2.96
CA LEU A 122 46.13 -7.77 1.98
C LEU A 122 46.33 -6.49 1.11
N PRO A 123 47.54 -6.29 0.53
CA PRO A 123 48.01 -4.99 0.05
C PRO A 123 47.15 -4.42 -1.08
N GLU A 124 47.08 -3.08 -1.16
CA GLU A 124 46.41 -2.31 -2.23
C GLU A 124 46.61 -2.94 -3.61
N VAL A 125 45.59 -3.64 -4.11
CA VAL A 125 45.49 -3.99 -5.52
C VAL A 125 44.93 -2.77 -6.24
N SER A 126 45.79 -2.06 -6.97
CA SER A 126 45.42 -0.89 -7.77
C SER A 126 44.33 -1.25 -8.78
N LEU A 127 43.24 -0.48 -8.78
CA LEU A 127 42.04 -0.67 -9.59
C LEU A 127 42.33 -0.58 -11.11
N GLU A 128 43.44 0.06 -11.51
CA GLU A 128 43.98 0.03 -12.88
C GLU A 128 44.23 -1.37 -13.45
N SER A 129 44.45 -2.38 -12.61
CA SER A 129 44.83 -3.74 -13.06
C SER A 129 43.65 -4.61 -13.48
N LEU A 130 42.42 -4.17 -13.17
CA LEU A 130 41.18 -4.95 -13.33
C LEU A 130 40.28 -4.41 -14.45
N LEU A 131 40.68 -3.33 -15.12
CA LEU A 131 39.97 -2.84 -16.29
C LEU A 131 40.45 -3.62 -17.52
N PRO A 132 39.56 -4.28 -18.28
CA PRO A 132 39.95 -4.89 -19.53
C PRO A 132 40.44 -3.79 -20.49
N ASP A 133 41.50 -4.08 -21.25
CA ASP A 133 42.05 -3.19 -22.28
C ASP A 133 40.92 -2.55 -23.08
N SER A 134 41.07 -1.26 -23.40
CA SER A 134 40.08 -0.38 -24.05
C SER A 134 39.53 -0.84 -25.42
N ASN A 135 39.88 -2.05 -25.85
CA ASN A 135 39.35 -2.75 -27.02
C ASN A 135 38.27 -3.80 -26.67
N PHE A 136 37.84 -3.91 -25.40
CA PHE A 136 36.77 -4.83 -25.00
C PHE A 136 35.40 -4.31 -25.47
N VAL A 137 34.92 -4.84 -26.60
CA VAL A 137 33.62 -4.50 -27.20
C VAL A 137 32.50 -5.28 -26.50
N TRP A 138 31.83 -4.62 -25.56
CA TRP A 138 30.69 -5.17 -24.79
C TRP A 138 29.53 -5.70 -25.65
N ASP A 139 29.37 -5.16 -26.86
CA ASP A 139 28.23 -5.45 -27.77
C ASP A 139 28.32 -6.83 -28.45
N SER A 140 29.48 -7.49 -28.42
CA SER A 140 29.67 -8.81 -29.03
C SER A 140 29.42 -9.99 -28.08
N THR A 141 29.45 -9.75 -26.76
CA THR A 141 29.28 -10.81 -25.74
C THR A 141 27.82 -11.02 -25.35
N PHE A 142 27.00 -9.97 -25.47
CA PHE A 142 25.57 -10.02 -25.19
C PHE A 142 24.81 -9.30 -26.30
N PRO A 143 24.45 -9.99 -27.41
CA PRO A 143 23.55 -9.41 -28.39
C PRO A 143 22.18 -9.21 -27.74
N MET A 144 21.93 -7.97 -27.29
CA MET A 144 20.64 -7.55 -26.77
C MET A 144 19.65 -7.55 -27.94
N GLY A 145 18.93 -8.66 -28.12
CA GLY A 145 17.80 -8.73 -29.03
C GLY A 145 16.79 -7.61 -28.71
N PRO A 146 15.94 -7.21 -29.68
CA PRO A 146 15.02 -6.09 -29.51
C PRO A 146 14.19 -6.28 -28.24
N LEU A 147 14.31 -5.33 -27.33
CA LEU A 147 13.67 -5.35 -26.03
C LEU A 147 12.16 -5.53 -26.22
N ASN A 148 11.63 -6.63 -25.69
CA ASN A 148 10.20 -6.92 -25.78
C ASN A 148 9.44 -5.86 -24.96
N PRO A 149 8.49 -5.12 -25.57
CA PRO A 149 7.73 -4.07 -24.89
C PRO A 149 7.03 -4.53 -23.60
N SER A 150 6.73 -5.83 -23.46
CA SER A 150 6.08 -6.38 -22.26
C SER A 150 6.96 -6.36 -21.00
N LEU A 151 8.29 -6.23 -21.12
CA LEU A 151 9.20 -6.18 -19.96
C LEU A 151 9.36 -4.76 -19.38
N LEU A 152 9.01 -3.72 -20.15
CA LEU A 152 9.04 -2.34 -19.69
C LEU A 152 7.87 -2.02 -18.76
N ASP A 153 6.74 -2.71 -18.90
CA ASP A 153 5.59 -2.59 -17.99
C ASP A 153 5.90 -3.16 -16.58
N GLU A 154 6.77 -4.17 -16.47
CA GLU A 154 7.20 -4.71 -15.17
C GLU A 154 8.14 -3.75 -14.42
N MET A 155 8.96 -2.96 -15.13
CA MET A 155 9.88 -2.00 -14.50
C MET A 155 9.20 -0.71 -14.04
N ASN A 156 8.03 -0.37 -14.59
CA ASN A 156 7.31 0.85 -14.23
C ASN A 156 6.63 0.77 -12.84
N ILE A 157 6.63 -0.41 -12.22
CA ILE A 157 6.15 -0.60 -10.85
C ILE A 157 7.17 -0.03 -9.85
N LEU A 158 8.48 -0.03 -10.12
CA LEU A 158 9.49 0.36 -9.12
C LEU A 158 9.73 1.88 -8.99
N ALA A 159 9.30 2.69 -9.96
CA ALA A 159 9.66 4.12 -10.02
C ALA A 159 8.75 5.05 -9.20
N GLN A 160 7.58 4.57 -8.74
CA GLN A 160 6.58 5.44 -8.11
C GLN A 160 6.72 5.61 -6.59
N TYR A 161 7.68 4.93 -5.94
CA TYR A 161 7.78 4.91 -4.47
C TYR A 161 8.95 5.71 -3.87
N SER A 162 9.75 6.41 -4.68
CA SER A 162 10.99 7.06 -4.19
C SER A 162 11.03 8.55 -4.46
N VAL A 163 10.15 9.30 -3.80
CA VAL A 163 10.37 10.72 -3.50
C VAL A 163 10.36 10.92 -1.98
N GLY A 164 11.53 11.18 -1.39
CA GLY A 164 11.59 11.53 0.03
C GLY A 164 12.96 11.48 0.72
N SER A 165 13.83 12.43 0.38
CA SER A 165 14.73 13.12 1.32
C SER A 165 15.89 12.34 1.95
N SER A 166 17.10 12.54 1.42
CA SER A 166 18.34 12.49 2.20
C SER A 166 19.10 13.81 2.04
N GLY A 167 19.34 14.46 3.19
CA GLY A 167 19.85 15.82 3.30
C GLY A 167 21.32 15.94 2.89
N GLY A 168 21.60 16.97 2.11
CA GLY A 168 22.95 17.48 1.87
C GLY A 168 23.38 18.43 2.99
N MET A 169 24.50 18.11 3.62
CA MET A 169 25.25 19.00 4.50
C MET A 169 25.92 20.10 3.67
N VAL A 170 25.79 21.37 4.07
CA VAL A 170 26.71 22.42 3.61
C VAL A 170 26.96 23.45 4.71
N SER A 171 28.23 23.81 4.80
CA SER A 171 28.94 24.54 5.85
C SER A 171 28.45 25.97 6.13
N SER A 172 28.64 26.42 7.38
CA SER A 172 28.69 27.83 7.77
C SER A 172 29.84 28.57 7.07
N PRO A 173 29.77 29.91 6.88
CA PRO A 173 30.18 30.83 7.95
C PRO A 173 29.39 32.16 8.01
N GLY A 174 29.46 32.86 9.16
CA GLY A 174 29.17 34.30 9.24
C GLY A 174 28.36 34.76 10.44
N ARG A 175 29.03 35.38 11.42
CA ARG A 175 28.45 36.08 12.58
C ARG A 175 27.66 37.33 12.15
N SER A 176 26.60 37.67 12.89
CA SER A 176 26.40 39.03 13.45
C SER A 176 25.39 39.00 14.60
N LEU A 177 25.77 39.65 15.68
CA LEU A 177 25.02 39.86 16.92
C LEU A 177 23.84 40.81 16.66
N THR A 178 22.70 40.62 17.35
CA THR A 178 22.04 41.63 18.20
C THR A 178 20.71 41.12 18.75
N SER A 179 20.48 41.42 20.03
CA SER A 179 19.19 41.83 20.66
C SER A 179 18.00 40.88 20.49
N GLY A 180 17.57 40.11 21.50
CA GLY A 180 17.21 40.55 22.84
C GLY A 180 15.69 40.48 23.00
N ASN A 181 15.25 39.57 23.89
CA ASN A 181 14.01 39.57 24.70
C ASN A 181 13.28 38.21 24.71
N ASP A 182 13.50 37.46 25.80
CA ASP A 182 12.46 36.66 26.48
C ASP A 182 11.38 37.61 27.04
N PRO A 183 10.13 37.12 27.21
CA PRO A 183 9.79 36.71 28.57
C PRO A 183 9.04 35.36 28.68
N THR A 184 9.27 34.81 29.86
CA THR A 184 8.75 33.64 30.60
C THR A 184 7.25 33.26 30.47
N PRO A 185 6.91 32.02 30.86
CA PRO A 185 5.55 31.46 30.82
C PRO A 185 4.79 31.75 32.12
N ASP A 186 3.48 31.98 32.03
CA ASP A 186 2.60 32.00 33.19
C ASP A 186 1.55 30.87 33.17
N SER A 187 1.55 30.20 34.30
CA SER A 187 0.67 29.14 34.79
C SER A 187 -0.77 29.62 34.96
N THR A 188 -1.76 28.72 34.78
CA THR A 188 -2.80 28.37 35.77
C THR A 188 -4.06 27.78 35.10
N GLY A 189 -4.65 26.76 35.75
CA GLY A 189 -6.06 26.42 35.55
C GLY A 189 -6.37 24.95 35.33
N GLY A 190 -6.07 24.10 36.31
CA GLY A 190 -6.62 22.75 36.37
C GLY A 190 -8.12 22.77 36.71
N ALA A 191 -8.87 21.83 36.14
CA ALA A 191 -10.16 21.40 36.66
C ALA A 191 -10.44 19.96 36.22
N VAL A 192 -10.26 19.03 37.15
CA VAL A 192 -10.82 17.67 37.13
C VAL A 192 -12.09 17.71 37.96
N PRO A 193 -13.24 17.23 37.45
CA PRO A 193 -14.28 16.63 38.27
C PRO A 193 -14.24 15.11 38.01
N GLY A 194 -13.98 14.25 38.99
CA GLY A 194 -14.72 14.18 40.24
C GLY A 194 -15.82 13.14 40.08
N ASN A 195 -15.44 11.87 40.18
CA ASN A 195 -16.33 10.72 40.19
C ASN A 195 -16.83 10.49 41.63
N PRO A 196 -18.13 10.34 41.89
CA PRO A 196 -18.60 9.73 43.13
C PRO A 196 -19.11 8.31 42.84
N GLY A 197 -18.43 7.33 43.42
CA GLY A 197 -18.97 5.97 43.57
C GLY A 197 -20.09 5.92 44.62
N GLY A 198 -20.88 4.84 44.55
CA GLY A 198 -21.75 4.41 45.65
C GLY A 198 -23.10 3.89 45.18
N GLY A 199 -23.30 2.56 45.26
CA GLY A 199 -24.57 1.87 45.00
C GLY A 199 -24.37 0.44 44.60
#